data_AF-A0AA41MEM4-F1
#
_entry.id   AF-A0AA41MEM4-F1
#
_cell.length_a   1.000
_cell.length_b   1.000
_cell.length_c   1.000
_cell.angle_alpha   90.00
_cell.angle_beta   90.00
_cell.angle_gamma   90.00
#
_symmetry.space_group_name_H-M   'P 1'
#
loop_
_entity.id
_entity.type
_entity.pdbx_description
1 polymer ?
#
loop_
_entity_poly.entity_id
_entity_poly.type
_entity_poly.pdbx_seq_one_letter_code
_entity_poly.pdbx_strand_id
1 'polypeptide(L)'
;MHLGSLCTGDIKRRRKAAPLPGPTTAGFVGENAQPILENNIGNRMLQNMGWTPGSGLGRDGKGISEPIQAMQRPKGLGLGFPLSKSTPTTTNPSSGKSA
;
A
#
# COMPACT_ATOMS: atom_id res chain seq x y z
N MET A 1 -41.47 -43.48 -30.60
CA MET A 1 -41.42 -42.05 -30.23
C MET A 1 -40.47 -41.89 -29.04
N HIS A 2 -39.22 -41.53 -29.29
CA HIS A 2 -38.19 -41.39 -28.24
C HIS A 2 -38.30 -39.97 -27.65
N LEU A 3 -38.79 -39.83 -26.41
CA LEU A 3 -38.84 -38.55 -25.71
C LEU A 3 -37.41 -38.15 -25.32
N GLY A 4 -36.80 -37.28 -26.13
CA GLY A 4 -35.51 -36.67 -25.83
C GLY A 4 -35.60 -35.80 -24.58
N SER A 5 -34.82 -36.17 -23.57
CA SER A 5 -34.56 -35.39 -22.37
C SER A 5 -33.88 -34.08 -22.73
N LEU A 6 -34.63 -32.98 -22.77
CA LEU A 6 -34.07 -31.64 -22.77
C LEU A 6 -33.59 -31.32 -21.36
N CYS A 7 -32.39 -31.79 -21.02
CA CYS A 7 -31.64 -31.26 -19.89
C CYS A 7 -31.34 -29.80 -20.23
N THR A 8 -32.12 -28.87 -19.67
CA THR A 8 -31.96 -27.43 -19.79
C THR A 8 -30.60 -27.00 -19.22
N GLY A 9 -29.59 -27.05 -20.08
CA GLY A 9 -28.23 -26.60 -19.82
C GLY A 9 -28.11 -25.08 -19.84
N ASP A 10 -28.82 -24.39 -18.95
CA ASP A 10 -28.62 -22.95 -18.70
C ASP A 10 -27.79 -22.73 -17.43
N ILE A 11 -26.70 -23.51 -17.33
CA ILE A 11 -25.51 -23.23 -16.49
C ILE A 11 -24.71 -22.08 -17.15
N LYS A 12 -25.40 -21.10 -17.73
CA LYS A 12 -24.84 -19.81 -18.10
C LYS A 12 -24.65 -19.02 -16.82
N ARG A 13 -23.74 -19.56 -15.99
CA ARG A 13 -22.87 -18.91 -15.00
C ARG A 13 -23.28 -17.47 -14.93
N ARG A 14 -24.34 -17.20 -14.16
CA ARG A 14 -24.83 -15.86 -13.88
C ARG A 14 -23.58 -15.15 -13.42
N ARG A 15 -22.98 -14.37 -14.31
CA ARG A 15 -21.79 -13.57 -14.01
C ARG A 15 -22.35 -12.59 -13.01
N LYS A 16 -22.34 -12.98 -11.74
CA LYS A 16 -22.69 -12.13 -10.61
C LYS A 16 -21.87 -10.88 -10.90
N ALA A 17 -22.55 -9.79 -11.23
CA ALA A 17 -21.88 -8.55 -11.57
C ALA A 17 -20.82 -8.33 -10.50
N ALA A 18 -19.58 -8.07 -10.93
CA ALA A 18 -18.48 -7.88 -10.00
C ALA A 18 -18.96 -6.92 -8.91
N PRO A 19 -18.81 -7.24 -7.62
CA PRO A 19 -19.23 -6.36 -6.55
C PRO A 19 -18.70 -4.95 -6.84
N LEU A 20 -19.57 -3.94 -6.72
CA LEU A 20 -19.18 -2.55 -6.92
C LEU A 20 -17.94 -2.27 -6.07
N PRO A 21 -16.93 -1.57 -6.62
CA PRO A 21 -15.72 -1.27 -5.87
C PRO A 21 -16.12 -0.52 -4.60
N GLY A 22 -15.91 -1.16 -3.44
CA GLY A 22 -16.03 -0.51 -2.14
C GLY A 22 -15.07 0.68 -2.04
N PRO A 23 -15.11 1.47 -0.95
CA PRO A 23 -14.33 2.69 -0.81
C PRO A 23 -12.89 2.44 -1.25
N THR A 24 -12.53 3.11 -2.34
CA THR A 24 -11.29 2.92 -3.06
C THR A 24 -10.23 3.72 -2.32
N THR A 25 -9.65 3.14 -1.27
CA THR A 25 -8.35 3.60 -0.77
C THR A 25 -7.31 3.16 -1.80
N ALA A 26 -7.29 3.85 -2.94
CA ALA A 26 -6.16 3.82 -3.86
C ALA A 26 -5.19 4.89 -3.37
N GLY A 27 -3.98 4.49 -2.99
CA GLY A 27 -2.98 5.40 -2.44
C GLY A 27 -1.81 4.66 -1.82
N PHE A 28 -0.81 5.40 -1.35
CA PHE A 28 0.31 4.81 -0.63
C PHE A 28 -0.11 4.42 0.78
N VAL A 29 0.23 3.19 1.18
CA VAL A 29 -0.03 2.69 2.53
C VAL A 29 0.79 3.53 3.52
N GLY A 30 0.10 4.12 4.50
CA GLY A 30 0.74 4.89 5.57
C GLY A 30 1.16 6.31 5.21
N GLU A 31 0.74 6.85 4.05
CA GLU A 31 1.13 8.21 3.60
C GLU A 31 0.78 9.32 4.59
N ASN A 32 -0.34 9.17 5.32
CA ASN A 32 -0.80 10.14 6.32
C ASN A 32 -0.40 9.74 7.76
N ALA A 33 0.46 8.75 7.93
CA ALA A 33 0.92 8.33 9.25
C ALA A 33 1.86 9.39 9.83
N GLN A 34 1.67 9.70 11.11
CA GLN A 34 2.59 10.59 11.83
C GLN A 34 3.93 9.87 12.06
N PRO A 35 5.05 10.60 12.10
CA PRO A 35 6.34 10.04 12.47
C PRO A 35 6.30 9.32 13.82
N ILE A 36 7.10 8.26 13.96
CA ILE A 36 7.22 7.53 15.22
C ILE A 36 7.96 8.41 16.22
N LEU A 37 7.34 8.63 17.38
CA LEU A 37 7.93 9.43 18.45
C LEU A 37 9.18 8.78 19.05
N GLU A 38 10.06 9.59 19.62
CA GLU A 38 11.30 9.15 20.28
C GLU A 38 11.06 8.33 21.55
N ASN A 39 9.96 8.59 22.26
CA ASN A 39 9.58 7.84 23.46
C ASN A 39 9.04 6.44 23.17
N ASN A 40 8.83 6.08 21.89
CA ASN A 40 8.38 4.75 21.49
C ASN A 40 9.39 3.68 21.95
N ILE A 41 8.87 2.57 22.51
CA ILE A 41 9.70 1.49 23.07
C ILE A 41 10.66 0.92 22.01
N GLY A 42 10.19 0.72 20.77
CA GLY A 42 11.02 0.23 19.68
C GLY A 42 12.10 1.22 19.25
N ASN A 43 11.77 2.51 19.20
CA ASN A 43 12.74 3.57 18.89
C ASN A 43 13.88 3.61 19.94
N ARG A 44 13.52 3.62 21.23
CA ARG A 44 14.50 3.56 22.33
C ARG A 44 15.34 2.27 22.29
N MET A 45 14.74 1.13 21.95
CA MET A 45 15.47 -0.13 21.82
C MET A 45 16.52 -0.06 20.71
N LEU A 46 16.16 0.46 19.53
CA LEU A 46 17.09 0.62 18.42
C LEU A 46 18.25 1.54 18.78
N GLN A 47 17.96 2.68 19.42
CA GLN A 47 18.99 3.62 19.89
C GLN A 47 19.95 2.98 20.89
N ASN A 48 19.45 2.20 21.84
CA ASN A 48 20.28 1.47 22.80
C ASN A 48 21.17 0.40 22.15
N MET A 49 20.81 -0.08 20.94
CA MET A 49 21.61 -1.00 20.14
C MET A 49 22.59 -0.26 19.21
N GLY A 50 22.70 1.06 19.32
CA GLY A 50 23.63 1.90 18.55
C GLY A 50 23.07 2.39 17.21
N TRP A 51 21.79 2.17 16.91
CA TRP A 51 21.15 2.79 15.75
C TRP A 51 20.88 4.28 16.00
N THR A 52 21.03 5.11 14.97
CA THR A 52 20.73 6.55 15.06
C THR A 52 19.54 6.91 14.18
N PRO A 53 18.60 7.76 14.65
CA PRO A 53 17.45 8.18 13.84
C PRO A 53 17.87 8.71 12.46
N GLY A 54 17.23 8.21 11.41
CA GLY A 54 17.54 8.57 10.02
C GLY A 54 18.71 7.78 9.39
N SER A 55 19.47 7.00 10.17
CA SER A 55 20.51 6.11 9.60
C SER A 55 19.92 4.80 9.09
N GLY A 56 20.54 4.24 8.05
CA GLY A 56 20.24 2.89 7.60
C GLY A 56 20.75 1.84 8.59
N LEU A 57 20.15 0.66 8.59
CA LEU A 57 20.61 -0.48 9.42
C LEU A 57 21.80 -1.21 8.79
N GLY A 58 22.46 -2.07 9.59
CA GLY A 58 23.58 -2.92 9.16
C GLY A 58 24.95 -2.37 9.57
N ARG A 59 26.00 -3.17 9.34
CA ARG A 59 27.38 -2.86 9.80
C ARG A 59 27.89 -1.49 9.35
N ASP A 60 27.62 -1.15 8.09
CA ASP A 60 28.08 0.10 7.46
C ASP A 60 26.99 1.18 7.41
N GLY A 61 25.82 0.93 8.01
CA GLY A 61 24.68 1.86 7.98
C GLY A 61 24.04 2.08 6.59
N LYS A 62 24.37 1.23 5.61
CA LYS A 62 23.89 1.34 4.21
C LYS A 62 22.56 0.63 3.93
N GLY A 63 21.90 0.12 4.96
CA GLY A 63 20.55 -0.41 4.84
C GLY A 63 19.55 0.66 4.44
N ILE A 64 18.36 0.24 4.05
CA ILE A 64 17.27 1.13 3.68
C ILE A 64 16.88 1.99 4.91
N SER A 65 17.04 3.31 4.81
CA SER A 65 16.70 4.26 5.88
C SER A 65 15.24 4.70 5.83
N GLU A 66 14.68 4.83 4.63
CA GLU A 66 13.29 5.25 4.41
C GLU A 66 12.38 4.05 4.10
N PRO A 67 11.16 3.98 4.67
CA PRO A 67 10.25 2.88 4.39
C PRO A 67 9.93 2.73 2.90
N ILE A 68 9.83 1.47 2.44
CA ILE A 68 9.41 1.18 1.07
C ILE A 68 7.94 1.57 0.90
N GLN A 69 7.66 2.44 -0.06
CA GLN A 69 6.30 2.87 -0.35
C GLN A 69 5.53 1.79 -1.11
N ALA A 70 4.41 1.35 -0.54
CA ALA A 70 3.51 0.38 -1.16
C ALA A 70 2.22 1.08 -1.63
N MET A 71 1.88 0.96 -2.91
CA MET A 71 0.62 1.49 -3.44
C MET A 71 -0.48 0.42 -3.35
N GLN A 72 -1.56 0.72 -2.64
CA GLN A 72 -2.70 -0.17 -2.52
C GLN A 72 -3.50 -0.21 -3.83
N ARG A 73 -3.74 -1.42 -4.35
CA ARG A 73 -4.59 -1.60 -5.54
C ARG A 73 -6.07 -1.60 -5.15
N PRO A 74 -6.94 -0.96 -5.95
CA PRO A 74 -8.38 -1.07 -5.78
C PRO A 74 -8.82 -2.54 -5.82
N LYS A 75 -9.79 -2.88 -4.96
CA LYS A 75 -10.36 -4.23 -4.90
C LYS A 75 -11.01 -4.59 -6.24
N GLY A 76 -10.89 -5.86 -6.63
CA GLY A 76 -11.54 -6.40 -7.83
C GLY A 76 -10.80 -6.14 -9.16
N LEU A 77 -9.65 -5.46 -9.14
CA LEU A 77 -8.81 -5.28 -10.33
C LEU A 77 -7.77 -6.40 -10.48
N GLY A 78 -7.70 -7.00 -11.67
CA GLY A 78 -6.71 -8.02 -12.00
C GLY A 78 -5.28 -7.48 -12.02
N LEU A 79 -4.28 -8.35 -11.81
CA LEU A 79 -2.87 -8.02 -11.99
C LEU A 79 -2.63 -7.57 -13.44
N GLY A 80 -1.82 -6.53 -13.65
CA GLY A 80 -1.57 -5.95 -14.98
C GLY A 80 -2.55 -4.85 -15.41
N PHE A 81 -3.69 -4.68 -14.73
CA PHE A 81 -4.54 -3.50 -14.95
C PHE A 81 -3.74 -2.22 -14.67
N PRO A 82 -3.71 -1.24 -15.60
CA PRO A 82 -2.92 -0.03 -15.42
C PRO A 82 -3.51 0.81 -14.28
N LEU A 83 -2.68 1.17 -13.30
CA LEU A 83 -3.02 2.18 -12.29
C LEU A 83 -2.43 3.52 -12.76
N SER A 84 -3.19 4.60 -12.61
CA SER A 84 -2.63 5.95 -12.76
C SER A 84 -1.52 6.14 -11.72
N LYS A 85 -0.31 6.43 -12.17
CA LYS A 85 0.82 6.71 -11.28
C LYS A 85 0.54 8.01 -10.53
N SER A 86 0.14 7.95 -9.27
CA SER A 86 0.17 9.12 -8.38
C SER A 86 1.64 9.42 -8.09
N THR A 87 2.15 10.52 -8.60
CA THR A 87 3.49 11.01 -8.25
C THR A 87 3.52 11.32 -6.75
N PRO A 88 4.49 10.83 -5.98
CA PRO A 88 4.63 11.24 -4.58
C PRO A 88 4.93 12.74 -4.56
N THR A 89 4.03 13.53 -3.97
CA THR A 89 4.23 14.96 -3.77
C THR A 89 5.28 15.13 -2.68
N THR A 90 6.53 15.40 -3.05
CA THR A 90 7.59 15.79 -2.13
C THR A 90 7.27 17.19 -1.59
N THR A 91 6.47 17.28 -0.53
CA THR A 91 6.33 18.53 0.22
C THR A 91 7.46 18.57 1.24
N ASN A 92 8.53 19.28 0.88
CA ASN A 92 9.66 19.58 1.75
C ASN A 92 9.44 20.99 2.34
N PRO A 93 8.97 21.18 3.57
CA PRO A 93 8.89 22.51 4.16
C PRO A 93 10.25 22.84 4.80
N SER A 94 11.20 23.28 3.98
CA SER A 94 12.46 23.84 4.45
C SER A 94 12.81 25.10 3.65
N SER A 95 12.30 26.24 4.11
CA SER A 95 12.95 27.54 3.93
C SER A 95 12.27 28.61 4.80
N GLY A 96 13.06 29.34 5.61
CA GLY A 96 12.69 30.69 6.02
C GLY A 96 12.81 31.02 7.50
N LYS A 97 14.04 31.06 8.00
CA LYS A 97 14.43 31.86 9.17
C LYS A 97 14.48 33.32 8.71
N SER A 98 13.59 34.20 9.20
CA SER A 98 13.69 35.65 9.01
C SER A 98 12.98 36.42 10.14
N ALA A 99 13.77 37.26 10.82
CA ALA A 99 13.46 38.34 11.78
C ALA A 99 12.79 37.96 13.11
#